data_AF-A0A2W5YWU9-F1
#
_entry.id   AF-A0A2W5YWU9-F1
#
_cell.length_a   1.000
_cell.length_b   1.000
_cell.length_c   1.000
_cell.angle_alpha   90.00
_cell.angle_beta   90.00
_cell.angle_gamma   90.00
#
_symmetry.space_group_name_H-M   'P 1'
#
loop_
_entity.id
_entity.type
_entity.pdbx_description
1 polymer ?
#
loop_
_entity_poly.entity_id
_entity_poly.type
_entity_poly.pdbx_seq_one_letter_code
_entity_poly.pdbx_strand_id
1 'polypeptide(L)'
;MQPTSRKERPGTRRRTSSARGGSAPAAAAAEPSIRRARWRARTAVIQARATAFTARVSRRVAFRPVAMQVRVRLFAQLRERAGTSELELELPPGACVSDALAAVGELAGGLPLVMAINREYAEPNDPLAAEDELALIPPVSGGAVDDVQAPALHARVTGEPLSDDALLARVRDPRAGAVVVFHGVTREVERLEYEAYAEMASERIAAIVAAAAERHGLCAAAAEHRVGVVALGEPSVTVAVSAPHREQAFAGAREIIDAIKAQAPIWKKQVNDGGSGWVPGHPPRS
;
A
#
# COMPACT_ATOMS: atom_id res chain seq x y z
N MET A 1 -7.26 -16.21 -72.50
CA MET A 1 -7.10 -14.86 -73.08
C MET A 1 -6.70 -13.90 -71.95
N GLN A 2 -5.39 -13.70 -71.77
CA GLN A 2 -4.81 -12.39 -71.38
C GLN A 2 -4.47 -11.65 -72.69
N PRO A 3 -3.82 -10.44 -72.72
CA PRO A 3 -3.50 -9.43 -71.68
C PRO A 3 -3.92 -8.00 -72.15
N THR A 4 -3.73 -6.91 -71.40
CA THR A 4 -2.56 -5.98 -71.44
C THR A 4 -2.61 -5.03 -70.22
N SER A 5 -1.60 -4.96 -69.33
CA SER A 5 -0.28 -4.27 -69.47
C SER A 5 -0.41 -2.73 -69.41
N ARG A 6 0.39 -1.90 -68.74
CA ARG A 6 1.55 -1.93 -67.82
C ARG A 6 2.03 -0.47 -67.66
N LYS A 7 2.66 -0.11 -66.53
CA LYS A 7 3.87 0.75 -66.34
C LYS A 7 3.89 1.29 -64.90
N GLU A 8 4.69 0.80 -63.95
CA GLU A 8 6.16 0.97 -63.72
C GLU A 8 6.65 2.44 -63.76
N ARG A 9 6.91 3.07 -62.59
CA ARG A 9 8.21 3.28 -61.86
C ARG A 9 9.02 4.49 -62.41
N PRO A 10 10.10 5.00 -61.76
CA PRO A 10 10.49 5.15 -60.34
C PRO A 10 11.07 6.57 -60.02
N GLY A 11 11.44 6.88 -58.78
CA GLY A 11 12.08 8.17 -58.44
C GLY A 11 12.84 8.21 -57.12
N THR A 12 14.11 7.83 -57.18
CA THR A 12 15.20 7.90 -56.19
C THR A 12 15.45 9.27 -55.55
N ARG A 13 15.85 9.27 -54.26
CA ARG A 13 17.07 9.98 -53.83
C ARG A 13 17.75 9.31 -52.62
N ARG A 14 18.96 8.82 -52.87
CA ARG A 14 20.02 8.55 -51.89
C ARG A 14 20.66 9.86 -51.45
N ARG A 15 21.19 9.92 -50.23
CA ARG A 15 22.64 10.07 -49.90
C ARG A 15 22.81 10.28 -48.38
N THR A 16 23.49 9.36 -47.67
CA THR A 16 24.90 9.45 -47.17
C THR A 16 25.10 10.54 -46.12
N SER A 17 25.92 10.46 -45.08
CA SER A 17 26.79 9.47 -44.42
C SER A 17 27.64 10.30 -43.45
N SER A 18 27.87 9.87 -42.21
CA SER A 18 29.15 9.94 -41.49
C SER A 18 28.87 9.61 -40.01
N ALA A 19 29.34 8.50 -39.45
CA ALA A 19 30.72 8.09 -39.18
C ALA A 19 31.30 8.72 -37.90
N ARG A 20 31.49 7.83 -36.93
CA ARG A 20 32.66 7.66 -36.05
C ARG A 20 32.82 8.54 -34.79
N GLY A 21 32.91 7.81 -33.69
CA GLY A 21 33.62 8.10 -32.43
C GLY A 21 33.12 7.04 -31.43
N GLY A 22 33.83 5.94 -31.13
CA GLY A 22 35.14 5.92 -30.46
C GLY A 22 34.96 6.62 -29.11
N SER A 23 34.95 5.97 -27.94
CA SER A 23 35.88 4.96 -27.45
C SER A 23 35.41 4.48 -26.07
N ALA A 24 35.48 3.17 -25.81
CA ALA A 24 35.64 2.67 -24.45
C ALA A 24 37.09 2.91 -24.00
N PRO A 25 37.28 3.22 -22.71
CA PRO A 25 38.31 2.53 -21.94
C PRO A 25 37.75 2.11 -20.58
N ALA A 26 37.90 0.84 -20.20
CA ALA A 26 39.00 0.30 -19.40
C ALA A 26 38.64 0.24 -17.92
N ALA A 27 38.67 -1.00 -17.40
CA ALA A 27 38.73 -1.30 -15.98
C ALA A 27 39.94 -0.59 -15.36
N ALA A 28 39.70 0.17 -14.29
CA ALA A 28 40.76 0.73 -13.45
C ALA A 28 40.57 0.18 -12.04
N ALA A 29 41.64 -0.48 -11.59
CA ALA A 29 41.82 -1.04 -10.28
C ALA A 29 41.75 0.04 -9.18
N ALA A 30 41.47 -0.48 -7.98
CA ALA A 30 41.49 0.23 -6.71
C ALA A 30 42.80 0.99 -6.46
N GLU A 31 42.68 2.17 -5.82
CA GLU A 31 43.62 2.70 -4.82
C GLU A 31 42.91 3.81 -3.99
N PRO A 32 43.37 4.09 -2.76
CA PRO A 32 42.49 4.41 -1.64
C PRO A 32 42.33 5.91 -1.45
N SER A 33 41.10 6.41 -1.59
CA SER A 33 40.82 7.81 -1.26
C SER A 33 40.85 8.03 0.26
N ILE A 34 41.53 9.12 0.62
CA ILE A 34 41.97 9.66 1.91
C ILE A 34 40.85 9.91 2.96
N ARG A 35 39.66 9.33 2.79
CA ARG A 35 38.53 9.44 3.74
C ARG A 35 38.60 8.51 4.95
N ARG A 36 39.54 7.54 4.97
CA ARG A 36 39.74 6.63 6.12
C ARG A 36 40.59 7.20 7.26
N ALA A 37 41.23 8.37 7.08
CA ALA A 37 42.09 8.97 8.10
C ALA A 37 41.40 9.98 9.03
N ARG A 38 40.17 10.41 8.74
CA ARG A 38 39.41 11.37 9.57
C ARG A 38 38.29 10.75 10.41
N TRP A 39 38.09 9.43 10.34
CA TRP A 39 37.02 8.71 11.06
C TRP A 39 37.48 8.08 12.39
N ARG A 40 38.77 8.18 12.76
CA ARG A 40 39.25 7.77 14.09
C ARG A 40 39.07 8.83 15.19
N ALA A 41 38.40 9.95 14.89
CA ALA A 41 38.27 11.08 15.82
C ALA A 41 36.81 11.47 16.15
N ARG A 42 35.80 10.67 15.76
CA ARG A 42 34.39 10.96 16.13
C ARG A 42 33.63 9.77 16.74
N THR A 43 34.27 8.60 16.86
CA THR A 43 33.78 7.42 17.59
C THR A 43 34.13 7.43 19.09
N ALA A 44 34.69 8.54 19.61
CA ALA A 44 35.14 8.65 20.99
C ALA A 44 34.17 9.38 21.93
N VAL A 45 33.01 9.86 21.44
CA VAL A 45 32.09 10.69 22.26
C VAL A 45 30.90 9.89 22.83
N ILE A 46 30.61 8.69 22.30
CA ILE A 46 29.53 7.83 22.83
C ILE A 46 30.09 6.72 23.76
N GLN A 47 31.37 6.35 23.62
CA GLN A 47 32.03 5.42 24.56
C GLN A 47 32.47 6.06 25.90
N ALA A 48 32.35 7.39 26.07
CA ALA A 48 32.97 8.10 27.20
C ALA A 48 32.00 8.66 28.26
N ARG A 49 30.71 8.28 28.26
CA ARG A 49 29.73 8.79 29.26
C ARG A 49 28.89 7.74 29.99
N ALA A 50 29.17 6.46 29.82
CA ALA A 50 28.60 5.39 30.66
C ALA A 50 29.33 5.20 32.01
N THR A 51 30.38 5.99 32.29
CA THR A 51 31.30 5.79 33.43
C THR A 51 31.06 6.69 34.65
N ALA A 52 29.92 7.38 34.77
CA ALA A 52 29.77 8.46 35.77
C ALA A 52 28.52 8.42 36.67
N PHE A 53 27.87 7.27 36.90
CA PHE A 53 26.74 7.22 37.84
C PHE A 53 26.78 6.11 38.92
N THR A 54 27.82 5.29 38.99
CA THR A 54 27.95 4.26 40.04
C THR A 54 29.09 4.57 41.01
N ALA A 55 29.09 5.79 41.55
CA ALA A 55 29.86 6.07 42.75
C ALA A 55 28.91 6.34 43.91
N ARG A 56 28.95 5.41 44.88
CA ARG A 56 28.56 5.54 46.30
C ARG A 56 27.18 4.98 46.66
N VAL A 57 27.18 3.71 47.11
CA VAL A 57 26.75 3.30 48.46
C VAL A 57 27.21 1.84 48.72
N SER A 58 28.05 1.71 49.75
CA SER A 58 28.33 0.59 50.67
C SER A 58 28.57 -0.85 50.18
N ARG A 59 29.79 -1.33 50.53
CA ARG A 59 30.25 -2.73 50.59
C ARG A 59 29.18 -3.70 51.12
N ARG A 60 28.72 -4.62 50.28
CA ARG A 60 28.40 -6.03 50.62
C ARG A 60 28.74 -6.91 49.39
N VAL A 61 29.33 -8.06 49.66
CA VAL A 61 29.79 -9.15 48.75
C VAL A 61 29.41 -8.95 47.27
N ALA A 62 30.41 -8.68 46.42
CA ALA A 62 30.23 -8.48 44.99
C ALA A 62 29.93 -9.81 44.28
N PHE A 63 28.65 -10.17 44.19
CA PHE A 63 28.17 -11.08 43.16
C PHE A 63 28.21 -10.31 41.84
N ARG A 64 29.12 -10.64 40.93
CA ARG A 64 29.16 -10.05 39.59
C ARG A 64 28.06 -10.77 38.79
N PRO A 65 26.88 -10.17 38.55
CA PRO A 65 25.87 -10.84 37.76
C PRO A 65 26.44 -10.99 36.35
N VAL A 66 26.35 -12.18 35.78
CA VAL A 66 26.73 -12.43 34.39
C VAL A 66 25.79 -11.59 33.52
N ALA A 67 26.30 -10.59 32.80
CA ALA A 67 25.47 -9.81 31.88
C ALA A 67 24.99 -10.72 30.73
N MET A 68 23.72 -10.59 30.35
CA MET A 68 23.17 -11.26 29.18
C MET A 68 23.26 -10.33 27.97
N GLN A 69 23.60 -10.89 26.80
CA GLN A 69 23.63 -10.16 25.54
C GLN A 69 22.27 -10.30 24.85
N VAL A 70 21.69 -9.20 24.40
CA VAL A 70 20.45 -9.17 23.63
C VAL A 70 20.70 -8.39 22.34
N ARG A 71 20.24 -8.92 21.20
CA ARG A 71 20.40 -8.29 19.90
C ARG A 71 19.15 -7.50 19.56
N VAL A 72 19.28 -6.19 19.41
CA VAL A 72 18.17 -5.30 19.08
C VAL A 72 18.17 -5.00 17.59
N ARG A 73 17.09 -5.33 16.89
CA ARG A 73 16.91 -5.00 15.46
C ARG A 73 16.12 -3.73 15.30
N LEU A 74 16.65 -2.83 14.48
CA LEU A 74 16.11 -1.50 14.24
C LEU A 74 15.58 -1.37 12.81
N PHE A 75 14.43 -0.70 12.69
CA PHE A 75 13.72 -0.54 11.42
C PHE A 75 13.43 0.95 11.13
N ALA A 76 13.26 1.25 9.84
CA ALA A 76 12.91 2.58 9.32
C ALA A 76 13.68 3.73 10.02
N GLN A 77 12.97 4.67 10.64
CA GLN A 77 13.53 5.87 11.28
C GLN A 77 14.51 5.54 12.43
N LEU A 78 14.33 4.41 13.13
CA LEU A 78 15.27 4.00 14.18
C LEU A 78 16.62 3.57 13.60
N ARG A 79 16.62 2.86 12.46
CA ARG A 79 17.85 2.48 11.75
C ARG A 79 18.61 3.71 11.24
N GLU A 80 17.88 4.71 10.75
CA GLU A 80 18.48 5.98 10.31
C GLU A 80 19.09 6.77 11.48
N ARG A 81 18.39 6.86 12.61
CA ARG A 81 18.89 7.51 13.83
C ARG A 81 20.13 6.81 14.39
N ALA A 82 20.13 5.47 14.39
CA ALA A 82 21.23 4.68 14.92
C ALA A 82 22.41 4.55 13.94
N GLY A 83 22.18 4.74 12.64
CA GLY A 83 23.18 4.49 11.58
C GLY A 83 23.52 3.01 11.37
N THR A 84 22.80 2.10 12.03
CA THR A 84 22.96 0.64 11.97
C THR A 84 21.60 -0.04 12.04
N SER A 85 21.47 -1.21 11.44
CA SER A 85 20.25 -2.04 11.52
C SER A 85 20.16 -2.86 12.80
N GLU A 86 21.26 -2.99 13.55
CA GLU A 86 21.34 -3.83 14.76
C GLU A 86 22.20 -3.17 15.84
N LEU A 87 21.82 -3.39 17.10
CA LEU A 87 22.58 -3.04 18.31
C LEU A 87 22.71 -4.27 19.20
N GLU A 88 23.82 -4.36 19.93
CA GLU A 88 23.99 -5.36 20.99
C GLU A 88 23.85 -4.65 22.35
N LEU A 89 22.99 -5.17 23.21
CA LEU A 89 22.75 -4.64 24.56
C LEU A 89 23.22 -5.65 25.61
N GLU A 90 24.00 -5.15 26.57
CA GLU A 90 24.33 -5.86 27.80
C GLU A 90 23.31 -5.52 28.88
N LEU A 91 22.52 -6.52 29.29
CA LEU A 91 21.46 -6.37 30.29
C LEU A 91 21.70 -7.27 31.52
N PRO A 92 21.20 -6.90 32.71
CA PRO A 92 21.28 -7.77 33.88
C PRO A 92 20.40 -9.03 33.70
N PRO A 93 20.73 -10.16 34.36
CA PRO A 93 19.87 -11.33 34.38
C PRO A 93 18.45 -11.01 34.85
N GLY A 94 17.45 -11.49 34.10
CA GLY A 94 16.05 -11.25 34.41
C GLY A 94 15.51 -9.90 33.96
N ALA A 95 16.25 -9.15 33.13
CA ALA A 95 15.72 -7.94 32.50
C ALA A 95 14.56 -8.27 31.54
N CYS A 96 13.70 -7.28 31.34
CA CYS A 96 12.54 -7.36 30.46
C CYS A 96 12.66 -6.39 29.29
N VAL A 97 11.68 -6.41 28.37
CA VAL A 97 11.62 -5.51 27.20
C VAL A 97 11.73 -4.03 27.60
N SER A 98 11.11 -3.62 28.70
CA SER A 98 11.16 -2.22 29.16
C SER A 98 12.56 -1.77 29.57
N ASP A 99 13.38 -2.67 30.13
CA ASP A 99 14.78 -2.39 30.46
C ASP A 99 15.62 -2.19 29.19
N ALA A 100 15.36 -3.01 28.16
CA ALA A 100 15.99 -2.86 26.86
C ALA A 100 15.56 -1.55 26.15
N LEU A 101 14.28 -1.19 26.22
CA LEU A 101 13.76 0.08 25.70
C LEU A 101 14.38 1.29 26.40
N ALA A 102 14.53 1.23 27.72
CA ALA A 102 15.19 2.28 28.50
C ALA A 102 16.66 2.46 28.06
N ALA A 103 17.37 1.35 27.79
CA ALA A 103 18.74 1.39 27.31
C ALA A 103 18.91 2.05 25.92
N VAL A 104 17.87 2.02 25.08
CA VAL A 104 17.86 2.69 23.76
C VAL A 104 16.98 3.93 23.71
N GLY A 105 16.59 4.47 24.88
CA GLY A 105 15.57 5.52 24.99
C GLY A 105 15.84 6.79 24.18
N GLU A 106 17.11 7.21 24.02
CA GLU A 106 17.45 8.36 23.17
C GLU A 106 17.17 8.11 21.67
N LEU A 107 17.31 6.86 21.21
CA LEU A 107 17.01 6.46 19.83
C LEU A 107 15.50 6.29 19.61
N ALA A 108 14.84 5.66 20.58
CA ALA A 108 13.41 5.35 20.58
C ALA A 108 12.50 6.55 20.94
N GLY A 109 13.09 7.66 21.41
CA GLY A 109 12.36 8.83 21.89
C GLY A 109 11.33 9.37 20.89
N GLY A 110 10.09 9.52 21.36
CA GLY A 110 8.98 10.16 20.64
C GLY A 110 8.31 9.32 19.55
N LEU A 111 8.64 8.02 19.43
CA LEU A 111 8.00 7.13 18.46
C LEU A 111 7.15 6.08 19.19
N PRO A 112 5.90 5.83 18.77
CA PRO A 112 5.13 4.69 19.29
C PRO A 112 5.71 3.41 18.68
N LEU A 113 6.33 2.55 19.49
CA LEU A 113 6.98 1.33 19.01
C LEU A 113 6.14 0.09 19.33
N VAL A 114 6.23 -0.89 18.46
CA VAL A 114 5.80 -2.27 18.71
C VAL A 114 7.05 -3.12 18.90
N MET A 115 7.05 -3.98 19.91
CA MET A 115 8.19 -4.85 20.24
C MET A 115 7.89 -6.29 19.84
N ALA A 116 8.93 -7.01 19.43
CA ALA A 116 8.85 -8.46 19.23
C ALA A 116 10.12 -9.15 19.70
N ILE A 117 9.98 -10.25 20.45
CA ILE A 117 11.09 -11.13 20.85
C ILE A 117 11.07 -12.34 19.94
N ASN A 118 12.19 -12.65 19.27
CA ASN A 118 12.34 -13.83 18.42
C ASN A 118 11.19 -14.02 17.40
N ARG A 119 10.69 -12.91 16.86
CA ARG A 119 9.59 -12.81 15.86
C ARG A 119 8.17 -12.95 16.41
N GLU A 120 7.99 -12.96 17.72
CA GLU A 120 6.68 -12.91 18.37
C GLU A 120 6.47 -11.56 19.05
N TYR A 121 5.28 -10.97 18.93
CA TYR A 121 4.97 -9.70 19.59
C TYR A 121 5.14 -9.82 21.10
N ALA A 122 5.74 -8.80 21.70
CA ALA A 122 6.09 -8.77 23.11
C ALA A 122 5.54 -7.50 23.77
N GLU A 123 5.11 -7.66 25.02
CA GLU A 123 4.70 -6.59 25.91
C GLU A 123 5.91 -6.03 26.67
N PRO A 124 5.84 -4.80 27.21
CA PRO A 124 6.96 -4.17 27.92
C PRO A 124 7.53 -4.98 29.10
N ASN A 125 6.73 -5.85 29.70
CA ASN A 125 7.11 -6.64 30.87
C ASN A 125 7.59 -8.07 30.52
N ASP A 126 7.59 -8.45 29.24
CA ASP A 126 8.01 -9.79 28.86
C ASP A 126 9.51 -9.98 29.13
N PRO A 127 9.91 -11.12 29.70
CA PRO A 127 11.30 -11.38 30.07
C PRO A 127 12.17 -11.60 28.83
N LEU A 128 13.41 -11.12 28.88
CA LEU A 128 14.42 -11.38 27.86
C LEU A 128 15.41 -12.45 28.35
N ALA A 129 15.81 -13.34 27.44
CA ALA A 129 16.88 -14.30 27.64
C ALA A 129 18.16 -13.86 26.90
N ALA A 130 19.29 -14.48 27.26
CA ALA A 130 20.53 -14.29 26.54
C ALA A 130 20.39 -14.76 25.09
N GLU A 131 20.98 -14.02 24.16
CA GLU A 131 20.93 -14.22 22.70
C GLU A 131 19.59 -13.93 22.03
N ASP A 132 18.60 -13.42 22.77
CA ASP A 132 17.31 -13.02 22.20
C ASP A 132 17.45 -11.91 21.17
N GLU A 133 16.62 -12.00 20.13
CA GLU A 133 16.42 -10.95 19.14
C GLU A 133 15.21 -10.09 19.53
N LEU A 134 15.45 -8.86 19.97
CA LEU A 134 14.41 -7.86 20.23
C LEU A 134 14.25 -6.93 19.01
N ALA A 135 13.14 -7.02 18.30
CA ALA A 135 12.82 -6.11 17.22
C ALA A 135 12.06 -4.88 17.74
N LEU A 136 12.52 -3.68 17.37
CA LEU A 136 11.84 -2.41 17.66
C LEU A 136 11.22 -1.86 16.38
N ILE A 137 9.91 -2.02 16.26
CA ILE A 137 9.16 -1.80 15.03
C ILE A 137 8.41 -0.47 15.15
N PRO A 138 8.80 0.59 14.41
CA PRO A 138 8.03 1.83 14.34
C PRO A 138 6.67 1.58 13.67
N PRO A 139 5.68 2.47 13.86
CA PRO A 139 4.34 2.25 13.31
C PRO A 139 4.42 2.29 11.78
N VAL A 140 3.57 1.52 11.12
CA VAL A 140 3.48 1.55 9.65
C VAL A 140 3.04 2.95 9.19
N SER A 141 3.73 3.51 8.19
CA SER A 141 3.51 4.86 7.70
C SER A 141 2.10 5.03 7.12
N GLY A 142 1.20 5.66 7.89
CA GLY A 142 -0.02 6.28 7.37
C GLY A 142 0.15 7.80 7.47
N GLY A 143 0.58 8.45 6.40
CA GLY A 143 0.67 9.91 6.36
C GLY A 143 -0.68 10.58 6.10
N ALA A 144 -1.14 11.42 7.03
CA ALA A 144 -2.28 12.31 6.77
C ALA A 144 -1.95 13.24 5.58
N VAL A 145 -2.89 13.39 4.65
CA VAL A 145 -2.75 14.33 3.54
C VAL A 145 -3.63 15.56 3.80
N ASP A 146 -3.01 16.73 3.73
CA ASP A 146 -3.62 18.04 3.99
C ASP A 146 -3.90 18.84 2.70
N ASP A 147 -3.90 18.20 1.51
CA ASP A 147 -4.07 18.90 0.23
C ASP A 147 -5.44 18.62 -0.41
N VAL A 148 -6.37 19.57 -0.24
CA VAL A 148 -7.78 19.47 -0.64
C VAL A 148 -7.93 19.83 -2.12
N GLN A 149 -7.71 18.85 -2.98
CA GLN A 149 -8.12 18.91 -4.38
C GLN A 149 -9.36 18.03 -4.58
N ALA A 150 -10.37 18.54 -5.31
CA ALA A 150 -11.64 17.85 -5.49
C ALA A 150 -11.43 16.44 -6.09
N PRO A 151 -12.19 15.43 -5.64
CA PRO A 151 -12.01 14.06 -6.11
C PRO A 151 -12.42 13.90 -7.57
N ALA A 152 -11.71 13.04 -8.31
CA ALA A 152 -12.13 12.64 -9.64
C ALA A 152 -13.26 11.61 -9.53
N LEU A 153 -14.45 11.94 -10.06
CA LEU A 153 -15.66 11.12 -9.92
C LEU A 153 -16.13 10.59 -11.28
N HIS A 154 -16.57 9.34 -11.31
CA HIS A 154 -17.13 8.71 -12.50
C HIS A 154 -18.30 7.78 -12.17
N ALA A 155 -19.35 7.84 -12.99
CA ALA A 155 -20.49 6.96 -12.92
C ALA A 155 -20.99 6.62 -14.33
N ARG A 156 -21.34 5.35 -14.57
CA ARG A 156 -21.88 4.92 -15.86
C ARG A 156 -22.76 3.68 -15.73
N VAL A 157 -23.88 3.67 -16.46
CA VAL A 157 -24.63 2.45 -16.77
C VAL A 157 -24.42 2.09 -18.23
N THR A 158 -24.13 0.83 -18.54
CA THR A 158 -23.77 0.38 -19.90
C THR A 158 -24.25 -1.03 -20.18
N GLY A 159 -24.48 -1.39 -21.45
CA GLY A 159 -24.68 -2.79 -21.86
C GLY A 159 -23.38 -3.57 -22.08
N GLU A 160 -22.25 -2.86 -22.15
CA GLU A 160 -20.93 -3.42 -22.47
C GLU A 160 -20.28 -4.09 -21.26
N PRO A 161 -19.39 -5.09 -21.46
CA PRO A 161 -18.55 -5.62 -20.41
C PRO A 161 -17.75 -4.52 -19.69
N LEU A 162 -17.65 -4.64 -18.37
CA LEU A 162 -16.91 -3.69 -17.54
C LEU A 162 -15.40 -3.96 -17.65
N SER A 163 -14.59 -2.90 -17.71
CA SER A 163 -13.14 -2.97 -17.86
C SER A 163 -12.43 -2.48 -16.60
N ASP A 164 -11.72 -3.39 -15.93
CA ASP A 164 -10.92 -3.08 -14.75
C ASP A 164 -9.86 -2.03 -15.04
N ASP A 165 -9.14 -2.17 -16.17
CA ASP A 165 -8.11 -1.22 -16.58
C ASP A 165 -8.66 0.19 -16.75
N ALA A 166 -9.85 0.32 -17.36
CA ALA A 166 -10.50 1.62 -17.56
C ALA A 166 -10.93 2.25 -16.23
N LEU A 167 -11.48 1.48 -15.29
CA LEU A 167 -11.86 2.00 -13.97
C LEU A 167 -10.64 2.31 -13.10
N LEU A 168 -9.62 1.45 -13.10
CA LEU A 168 -8.37 1.69 -12.40
C LEU A 168 -7.68 2.96 -12.90
N ALA A 169 -7.67 3.19 -14.21
CA ALA A 169 -7.11 4.42 -14.78
C ALA A 169 -7.83 5.68 -14.26
N ARG A 170 -9.14 5.63 -14.03
CA ARG A 170 -9.93 6.76 -13.51
C ARG A 170 -9.67 7.07 -12.03
N VAL A 171 -9.23 6.09 -11.25
CA VAL A 171 -9.00 6.27 -9.80
C VAL A 171 -7.52 6.39 -9.43
N ARG A 172 -6.60 6.33 -10.39
CA ARG A 172 -5.19 6.64 -10.15
C ARG A 172 -5.05 8.12 -9.79
N ASP A 173 -4.54 8.37 -8.59
CA ASP A 173 -4.30 9.71 -8.07
C ASP A 173 -2.95 9.71 -7.31
N PRO A 174 -2.06 10.70 -7.53
CA PRO A 174 -0.78 10.80 -6.81
C PRO A 174 -0.90 10.88 -5.28
N ARG A 175 -2.06 11.29 -4.76
CA ARG A 175 -2.33 11.40 -3.32
C ARG A 175 -2.74 10.06 -2.70
N ALA A 176 -3.07 9.06 -3.52
CA ALA A 176 -3.61 7.79 -3.04
C ALA A 176 -2.50 6.84 -2.58
N GLY A 177 -2.57 6.42 -1.31
CA GLY A 177 -1.77 5.32 -0.77
C GLY A 177 -2.50 3.96 -0.83
N ALA A 178 -3.77 3.94 -1.20
CA ALA A 178 -4.57 2.73 -1.36
C ALA A 178 -5.57 2.86 -2.52
N VAL A 179 -5.78 1.74 -3.21
CA VAL A 179 -6.84 1.57 -4.22
C VAL A 179 -7.61 0.30 -3.86
N VAL A 180 -8.94 0.39 -3.86
CA VAL A 180 -9.84 -0.75 -3.63
C VAL A 180 -10.75 -0.89 -4.84
N VAL A 181 -10.87 -2.13 -5.34
CA VAL A 181 -11.81 -2.48 -6.40
C VAL A 181 -12.74 -3.57 -5.87
N PHE A 182 -14.03 -3.38 -6.10
CA PHE A 182 -15.09 -4.34 -5.78
C PHE A 182 -15.79 -4.78 -7.06
N HIS A 183 -16.02 -6.09 -7.19
CA HIS A 183 -16.81 -6.70 -8.25
C HIS A 183 -18.05 -7.41 -7.69
N GLY A 184 -19.22 -7.01 -8.17
CA GLY A 184 -20.44 -7.81 -8.02
C GLY A 184 -20.56 -8.77 -9.18
N VAL A 185 -20.20 -10.04 -8.97
CA VAL A 185 -20.16 -11.08 -10.02
C VAL A 185 -21.40 -11.97 -10.00
N THR A 186 -21.84 -12.41 -11.18
CA THR A 186 -22.89 -13.43 -11.30
C THR A 186 -22.40 -14.76 -10.73
N ARG A 187 -23.22 -15.41 -9.90
CA ARG A 187 -22.96 -16.73 -9.32
C ARG A 187 -24.22 -17.60 -9.35
N GLU A 188 -24.05 -18.92 -9.33
CA GLU A 188 -25.11 -19.94 -9.13
C GLU A 188 -26.15 -20.09 -10.25
N VAL A 189 -26.24 -19.13 -11.17
CA VAL A 189 -27.13 -19.15 -12.34
C VAL A 189 -26.30 -18.95 -13.61
N GLU A 190 -26.80 -19.42 -14.75
CA GLU A 190 -26.07 -19.29 -16.02
C GLU A 190 -25.84 -17.84 -16.41
N ARG A 191 -26.86 -17.01 -16.17
CA ARG A 191 -26.80 -15.58 -16.44
C ARG A 191 -27.80 -14.80 -15.60
N LEU A 192 -27.50 -13.52 -15.45
CA LEU A 192 -28.43 -12.52 -14.97
C LEU A 192 -28.85 -11.62 -16.13
N GLU A 193 -30.12 -11.26 -16.15
CA GLU A 193 -30.66 -10.24 -17.05
C GLU A 193 -30.97 -9.00 -16.19
N TYR A 194 -30.35 -7.88 -16.55
CA TYR A 194 -30.48 -6.62 -15.84
C TYR A 194 -31.26 -5.61 -16.67
N GLU A 195 -32.27 -5.01 -16.05
CA GLU A 195 -33.02 -3.89 -16.60
C GLU A 195 -32.81 -2.66 -15.72
N ALA A 196 -32.76 -1.47 -16.32
CA ALA A 196 -32.57 -0.23 -15.58
C ALA A 196 -33.27 0.94 -16.26
N TYR A 197 -33.70 1.90 -15.45
CA TYR A 197 -33.88 3.26 -15.95
C TYR A 197 -32.50 3.91 -16.03
N ALA A 198 -31.81 3.73 -17.16
CA ALA A 198 -30.37 3.96 -17.30
C ALA A 198 -29.92 5.39 -16.95
N GLU A 199 -30.68 6.41 -17.35
CA GLU A 199 -30.40 7.82 -17.07
C GLU A 199 -30.51 8.10 -15.57
N MET A 200 -31.65 7.74 -14.97
CA MET A 200 -31.88 7.92 -13.53
C MET A 200 -30.90 7.09 -12.68
N ALA A 201 -30.55 5.88 -13.13
CA ALA A 201 -29.56 5.04 -12.48
C ALA A 201 -28.15 5.66 -12.54
N SER A 202 -27.74 6.20 -13.69
CA SER A 202 -26.45 6.87 -13.84
C SER A 202 -26.35 8.11 -12.94
N GLU A 203 -27.39 8.95 -12.90
CA GLU A 203 -27.47 10.11 -12.02
C GLU A 203 -27.43 9.72 -10.53
N ARG A 204 -28.18 8.67 -10.16
CA ARG A 204 -28.21 8.17 -8.78
C ARG A 204 -26.84 7.63 -8.35
N ILE A 205 -26.18 6.85 -9.21
CA ILE A 205 -24.84 6.33 -8.95
C ILE A 205 -23.84 7.48 -8.82
N ALA A 206 -23.92 8.51 -9.68
CA ALA A 206 -23.06 9.69 -9.60
C ALA A 206 -23.20 10.41 -8.25
N ALA A 207 -24.43 10.61 -7.78
CA ALA A 207 -24.71 11.22 -6.49
C ALA A 207 -24.17 10.39 -5.31
N ILE A 208 -24.31 9.06 -5.36
CA ILE A 208 -23.77 8.14 -4.35
C ILE A 208 -22.25 8.21 -4.30
N VAL A 209 -21.60 8.16 -5.46
CA VAL A 209 -20.14 8.23 -5.59
C VAL A 209 -19.61 9.55 -5.04
N ALA A 210 -20.26 10.67 -5.37
CA ALA A 210 -19.91 11.98 -4.84
C ALA A 210 -20.03 12.06 -3.32
N ALA A 211 -21.16 11.63 -2.77
CA ALA A 211 -21.41 11.66 -1.32
C ALA A 211 -20.42 10.79 -0.54
N ALA A 212 -20.10 9.59 -1.03
CA ALA A 212 -19.13 8.72 -0.40
C ALA A 212 -17.70 9.27 -0.52
N ALA A 213 -17.34 9.86 -1.65
CA ALA A 213 -16.04 10.48 -1.84
C ALA A 213 -15.79 11.63 -0.87
N GLU A 214 -16.79 12.49 -0.68
CA GLU A 214 -16.76 13.57 0.31
C GLU A 214 -16.69 13.03 1.74
N ARG A 215 -17.57 12.09 2.11
CA ARG A 215 -17.67 11.57 3.48
C ARG A 215 -16.41 10.85 3.94
N HIS A 216 -15.75 10.10 3.05
CA HIS A 216 -14.60 9.27 3.38
C HIS A 216 -13.25 9.90 2.98
N GLY A 217 -13.25 11.10 2.40
CA GLY A 217 -12.01 11.74 1.92
C GLY A 217 -11.30 10.92 0.84
N LEU A 218 -12.06 10.41 -0.13
CA LEU A 218 -11.49 9.66 -1.25
C LEU A 218 -10.74 10.62 -2.20
N CYS A 219 -9.63 10.17 -2.79
CA CYS A 219 -8.93 10.92 -3.83
C CYS A 219 -9.68 10.83 -5.17
N ALA A 220 -10.25 9.67 -5.47
CA ALA A 220 -11.07 9.44 -6.65
C ALA A 220 -12.03 8.25 -6.43
N ALA A 221 -13.14 8.24 -7.15
CA ALA A 221 -14.13 7.18 -7.08
C ALA A 221 -14.83 6.98 -8.43
N ALA A 222 -14.98 5.72 -8.84
CA ALA A 222 -15.61 5.32 -10.08
C ALA A 222 -16.55 4.14 -9.83
N ALA A 223 -17.76 4.20 -10.38
CA ALA A 223 -18.69 3.07 -10.36
C ALA A 223 -19.32 2.87 -11.74
N GLU A 224 -19.29 1.64 -12.25
CA GLU A 224 -20.01 1.26 -13.46
C GLU A 224 -20.94 0.08 -13.19
N HIS A 225 -22.13 0.10 -13.79
CA HIS A 225 -23.08 -1.01 -13.73
C HIS A 225 -23.43 -1.47 -15.15
N ARG A 226 -23.34 -2.79 -15.37
CA ARG A 226 -23.72 -3.43 -16.63
C ARG A 226 -25.20 -3.82 -16.61
N VAL A 227 -25.90 -3.51 -17.69
CA VAL A 227 -27.29 -3.91 -17.94
C VAL A 227 -27.37 -4.90 -19.12
N GLY A 228 -28.52 -5.52 -19.32
CA GLY A 228 -28.68 -6.62 -20.27
C GLY A 228 -28.18 -7.94 -19.69
N VAL A 229 -27.68 -8.82 -20.56
CA VAL A 229 -27.23 -10.15 -20.19
C VAL A 229 -25.82 -10.12 -19.61
N VAL A 230 -25.65 -10.67 -18.41
CA VAL A 230 -24.37 -10.84 -17.71
C VAL A 230 -24.17 -12.33 -17.41
N ALA A 231 -23.14 -12.94 -17.98
CA ALA A 231 -22.88 -14.37 -17.85
C ALA A 231 -22.35 -14.75 -16.45
N LEU A 232 -22.41 -16.04 -16.12
CA LEU A 232 -21.79 -16.61 -14.92
C LEU A 232 -20.32 -16.19 -14.79
N GLY A 233 -19.95 -15.69 -13.61
CA GLY A 233 -18.59 -15.24 -13.31
C GLY A 233 -18.26 -13.82 -13.79
N GLU A 234 -19.10 -13.19 -14.62
CA GLU A 234 -18.86 -11.82 -15.09
C GLU A 234 -19.37 -10.75 -14.09
N PRO A 235 -18.71 -9.58 -14.03
CA PRO A 235 -19.16 -8.49 -13.17
C PRO A 235 -20.38 -7.78 -13.77
N SER A 236 -21.44 -7.64 -12.96
CA SER A 236 -22.57 -6.76 -13.25
C SER A 236 -22.34 -5.35 -12.73
N VAL A 237 -21.48 -5.18 -11.73
CA VAL A 237 -21.15 -3.89 -11.14
C VAL A 237 -19.70 -3.89 -10.69
N THR A 238 -19.00 -2.80 -10.99
CA THR A 238 -17.64 -2.56 -10.51
C THR A 238 -17.59 -1.21 -9.81
N VAL A 239 -17.01 -1.19 -8.61
CA VAL A 239 -16.69 0.04 -7.87
C VAL A 239 -15.20 0.08 -7.66
N ALA A 240 -14.55 1.17 -8.06
CA ALA A 240 -13.14 1.42 -7.80
C ALA A 240 -13.02 2.74 -7.04
N VAL A 241 -12.18 2.78 -6.02
CA VAL A 241 -11.89 4.00 -5.26
C VAL A 241 -10.42 4.06 -4.91
N SER A 242 -9.91 5.27 -4.76
CA SER A 242 -8.58 5.51 -4.21
C SER A 242 -8.64 6.49 -3.06
N ALA A 243 -7.78 6.29 -2.07
CA ALA A 243 -7.72 7.11 -0.88
C ALA A 243 -6.29 7.16 -0.31
N PRO A 244 -5.99 8.12 0.59
CA PRO A 244 -4.67 8.23 1.20
C PRO A 244 -4.30 6.97 1.99
N HIS A 245 -5.26 6.36 2.69
CA HIS A 245 -5.07 5.09 3.38
C HIS A 245 -6.19 4.08 3.08
N ARG A 246 -5.87 2.82 3.40
CA ARG A 246 -6.75 1.67 3.12
C ARG A 246 -8.09 1.74 3.85
N GLU A 247 -8.13 2.34 5.04
CA GLU A 247 -9.36 2.40 5.86
C GLU A 247 -10.45 3.20 5.13
N GLN A 248 -10.11 4.40 4.66
CA GLN A 248 -11.00 5.24 3.85
C GLN A 248 -11.39 4.53 2.54
N ALA A 249 -10.43 3.90 1.86
CA ALA A 249 -10.71 3.20 0.60
C ALA A 249 -11.71 2.05 0.79
N PHE A 250 -11.55 1.22 1.83
CA PHE A 250 -12.50 0.14 2.12
C PHE A 250 -13.87 0.68 2.53
N ALA A 251 -13.91 1.68 3.42
CA ALA A 251 -15.15 2.28 3.89
C ALA A 251 -15.94 2.93 2.74
N GLY A 252 -15.26 3.72 1.90
CA GLY A 252 -15.87 4.37 0.74
C GLY A 252 -16.37 3.39 -0.31
N ALA A 253 -15.56 2.38 -0.68
CA ALA A 253 -15.99 1.35 -1.62
C ALA A 253 -17.24 0.61 -1.11
N ARG A 254 -17.26 0.29 0.20
CA ARG A 254 -18.38 -0.40 0.84
C ARG A 254 -19.66 0.45 0.85
N GLU A 255 -19.56 1.73 1.23
CA GLU A 255 -20.70 2.64 1.20
C GLU A 255 -21.29 2.75 -0.21
N ILE A 256 -20.44 2.92 -1.23
CA ILE A 256 -20.89 3.05 -2.62
C ILE A 256 -21.68 1.83 -3.06
N ILE A 257 -21.14 0.61 -2.89
CA ILE A 257 -21.86 -0.59 -3.36
C ILE A 257 -23.16 -0.83 -2.59
N ASP A 258 -23.17 -0.61 -1.28
CA ASP A 258 -24.37 -0.79 -0.46
C ASP A 258 -25.46 0.22 -0.86
N ALA A 259 -25.09 1.47 -1.11
CA ALA A 259 -26.00 2.51 -1.57
C ALA A 259 -26.50 2.27 -3.01
N ILE A 260 -25.65 1.81 -3.94
CA ILE A 260 -26.09 1.45 -5.31
C ILE A 260 -27.16 0.37 -5.25
N LYS A 261 -26.92 -0.70 -4.47
CA LYS A 261 -27.89 -1.80 -4.31
C LYS A 261 -29.21 -1.36 -3.65
N ALA A 262 -29.16 -0.33 -2.82
CA ALA A 262 -30.32 0.15 -2.08
C ALA A 262 -31.13 1.21 -2.84
N GLN A 263 -30.51 1.98 -3.74
CA GLN A 263 -31.12 3.20 -4.29
C GLN A 263 -31.17 3.26 -5.82
N ALA A 264 -30.29 2.55 -6.54
CA ALA A 264 -30.28 2.61 -7.99
C ALA A 264 -31.49 1.85 -8.59
N PRO A 265 -32.26 2.45 -9.52
CA PRO A 265 -33.40 1.80 -10.18
C PRO A 265 -32.90 0.77 -11.21
N ILE A 266 -32.36 -0.35 -10.70
CA ILE A 266 -31.80 -1.47 -11.45
C ILE A 266 -32.43 -2.75 -10.91
N TRP A 267 -33.01 -3.54 -11.80
CA TRP A 267 -33.67 -4.79 -11.48
C TRP A 267 -32.90 -5.96 -12.08
N LYS A 268 -32.90 -7.10 -11.38
CA LYS A 268 -32.23 -8.32 -11.81
C LYS A 268 -33.21 -9.47 -11.96
N LYS A 269 -33.06 -10.23 -13.03
CA LYS A 269 -33.77 -11.48 -13.29
C LYS A 269 -32.76 -12.61 -13.39
N GLN A 270 -33.07 -13.73 -12.73
CA GLN A 270 -32.25 -14.94 -12.80
C GLN A 270 -32.76 -15.86 -13.90
N VAL A 271 -31.83 -16.43 -14.68
CA VAL A 271 -32.16 -17.41 -15.72
C VAL A 271 -31.36 -18.68 -15.52
N ASN A 272 -32.07 -19.82 -15.47
CA ASN A 272 -31.54 -21.17 -15.35
C ASN A 272 -32.03 -22.04 -16.52
N ASP A 273 -31.35 -23.17 -16.75
CA ASP A 273 -31.58 -24.17 -17.81
C ASP A 273 -33.00 -24.81 -17.88
N GLY A 274 -33.94 -24.40 -17.01
CA GLY A 274 -35.31 -24.92 -16.95
C GLY A 274 -36.41 -23.88 -16.61
N GLY A 275 -36.07 -22.58 -16.54
CA GLY A 275 -37.05 -21.53 -16.25
C GLY A 275 -36.42 -20.17 -15.86
N SER A 276 -37.17 -19.09 -16.07
CA SER A 276 -36.75 -17.72 -15.71
C SER A 276 -37.58 -17.17 -14.54
N GLY A 277 -36.93 -16.61 -13.52
CA GLY A 277 -37.59 -16.04 -12.35
C GLY A 277 -37.09 -14.62 -12.05
N TRP A 278 -38.00 -13.69 -11.76
CA TRP A 278 -37.63 -12.36 -11.26
C TRP A 278 -37.23 -12.45 -9.80
N VAL A 279 -36.11 -11.81 -9.44
CA VAL A 279 -35.74 -11.69 -8.02
C VAL A 279 -36.48 -10.48 -7.45
N PRO A 280 -37.21 -10.62 -6.32
CA PRO A 280 -37.87 -9.48 -5.68
C PRO A 280 -36.86 -8.36 -5.37
N GLY A 281 -37.06 -7.19 -5.99
CA GLY A 281 -36.37 -5.96 -5.63
C GLY A 281 -37.00 -5.34 -4.38
N HIS A 282 -36.20 -4.65 -3.57
CA HIS A 282 -36.74 -3.78 -2.54
C HIS A 282 -36.91 -2.37 -3.14
N PRO A 283 -38.01 -1.65 -2.85
CA PRO A 283 -38.15 -0.27 -3.30
C PRO A 283 -36.99 0.58 -2.74
N PRO A 284 -36.44 1.51 -3.53
CA PRO A 284 -35.35 2.35 -3.07
C PRO A 284 -35.80 3.14 -1.84
N ARG A 285 -35.01 3.08 -0.76
CA ARG A 285 -35.29 3.88 0.45
C ARG A 285 -34.97 5.34 0.13
N SER A 286 -35.99 6.20 0.30
CA SER A 286 -35.92 7.66 0.15
C SER A 286 -34.97 8.30 1.15
#